data_AF-A0A970XY08-F1
#
_entry.id   AF-A0A970XY08-F1
#
_cell.length_a   1.000
_cell.length_b   1.000
_cell.length_c   1.000
_cell.angle_alpha   90.00
_cell.angle_beta   90.00
_cell.angle_gamma   90.00
#
_symmetry.space_group_name_H-M   'P 1'
#
loop_
_entity.id
_entity.type
_entity.pdbx_description
1 polymer ?
#
loop_
_entity_poly.entity_id
_entity_poly.type
_entity_poly.pdbx_seq_one_letter_code
_entity_poly.pdbx_strand_id
1 'polypeptide(L)'
;MEIEQVILLIINIIGGAAVLGSYVLGVRGKKGSADRLWGGMPQKVRPVYYISMLLSALGFFFFLYFLLFTVATDTVLIADIFGY
;
A
#
# COMPACT_ATOMS: atom_id res chain seq x y z
N MET A 1 15.61 6.53 -14.62
CA MET A 1 14.42 6.55 -13.76
C MET A 1 13.59 7.68 -14.32
N GLU A 2 12.51 7.33 -15.00
CA GLU A 2 11.73 8.28 -15.77
C GLU A 2 10.80 9.10 -14.88
N ILE A 3 10.20 10.16 -15.43
CA ILE A 3 9.39 11.08 -14.64
C ILE A 3 8.16 10.38 -14.03
N GLU A 4 7.63 9.35 -14.69
CA GLU A 4 6.53 8.52 -14.20
C GLU A 4 6.93 7.78 -12.92
N GLN A 5 8.14 7.22 -12.89
CA GLN A 5 8.67 6.52 -11.72
C GLN A 5 8.94 7.49 -10.56
N VAL A 6 9.42 8.70 -10.86
CA VAL A 6 9.59 9.78 -9.87
C VAL A 6 8.25 10.17 -9.26
N ILE A 7 7.21 10.39 -10.09
CA ILE A 7 5.86 10.73 -9.64
C ILE A 7 5.29 9.59 -8.77
N LEU A 8 5.41 8.34 -9.23
CA LEU A 8 4.94 7.18 -8.47
C LEU A 8 5.61 7.08 -7.09
N LEU A 9 6.92 7.32 -7.02
CA LEU A 9 7.67 7.32 -5.77
C LEU A 9 7.19 8.44 -4.83
N ILE A 10 7.00 9.65 -5.34
CA ILE A 10 6.51 10.80 -4.56
C ILE A 10 5.12 10.51 -3.99
N ILE A 11 4.20 10.00 -4.80
CA ILE A 11 2.84 9.64 -4.36
C ILE A 11 2.90 8.60 -3.25
N ASN A 12 3.75 7.58 -3.38
CA ASN A 12 3.89 6.54 -2.37
C ASN A 12 4.47 7.06 -1.05
N ILE A 13 5.50 7.91 -1.10
CA ILE A 13 6.11 8.48 0.09
C ILE A 13 5.14 9.42 0.80
N ILE A 14 4.58 10.39 0.08
CA ILE A 14 3.71 11.41 0.69
C ILE A 14 2.37 10.79 1.10
N GLY A 15 1.72 10.09 0.17
CA GLY A 15 0.43 9.44 0.41
C GLY A 15 0.52 8.34 1.47
N GLY A 16 1.56 7.50 1.40
CA GLY A 16 1.80 6.44 2.39
C GLY A 16 2.06 7.02 3.78
N ALA A 17 2.91 8.04 3.90
CA ALA A 17 3.15 8.71 5.17
C ALA A 17 1.89 9.38 5.73
N ALA A 18 1.07 10.01 4.88
CA ALA A 18 -0.19 10.61 5.29
C ALA A 18 -1.17 9.56 5.85
N VAL A 19 -1.30 8.41 5.18
CA VAL A 19 -2.14 7.29 5.65
C VAL A 19 -1.63 6.79 7.00
N LEU A 20 -0.34 6.46 7.12
CA LEU A 20 0.23 5.97 8.38
C LEU A 20 0.08 7.01 9.52
N GLY A 21 0.32 8.28 9.22
CA GLY A 21 0.10 9.38 10.15
C GLY A 21 -1.34 9.47 10.65
N SER A 22 -2.32 9.31 9.75
CA SER A 22 -3.74 9.31 10.12
C SER A 22 -4.09 8.18 11.10
N TYR A 23 -3.50 6.99 10.93
CA TYR A 23 -3.67 5.86 11.85
C TYR A 23 -3.03 6.14 13.20
N VAL A 24 -1.81 6.68 13.22
CA VAL A 24 -1.12 7.04 14.47
C VAL A 24 -1.92 8.06 15.27
N LEU A 25 -2.43 9.11 14.61
CA LEU A 25 -3.26 10.14 15.24
C LEU A 25 -4.61 9.58 15.71
N GLY A 26 -5.28 8.78 14.88
CA GLY A 26 -6.59 8.20 15.18
C GLY A 26 -6.56 7.16 16.31
N VAL A 27 -5.52 6.34 16.39
CA VAL A 27 -5.39 5.30 17.42
C VAL A 27 -4.93 5.89 18.76
N ARG A 28 -4.02 6.87 18.76
CA ARG A 28 -3.52 7.49 20.00
C ARG A 28 -4.55 8.36 20.73
N GLY A 29 -5.56 8.86 20.04
CA GLY A 29 -6.48 9.88 20.58
C GLY A 29 -7.36 9.43 21.75
N LYS A 30 -7.73 8.14 21.89
CA LYS A 30 -8.59 7.64 22.99
C LYS A 30 -8.28 6.18 23.37
N LYS A 31 -8.49 5.81 24.64
CA LYS A 31 -8.46 4.39 25.07
C LYS A 31 -9.55 3.59 24.32
N GLY A 32 -9.21 2.40 23.85
CA GLY A 32 -10.11 1.53 23.09
C GLY A 32 -10.43 2.02 21.66
N SER A 33 -9.67 2.98 21.10
CA SER A 33 -9.86 3.41 19.70
C SER A 33 -9.46 2.33 18.72
N ALA A 34 -8.36 1.61 18.98
CA ALA A 34 -7.92 0.50 18.14
C ALA A 34 -9.01 -0.57 17.99
N ASP A 35 -9.67 -0.95 19.08
CA ASP A 35 -10.75 -1.95 19.05
C ASP A 35 -12.02 -1.45 18.34
N ARG A 36 -12.28 -0.14 18.36
CA ARG A 36 -13.39 0.47 17.62
C ARG A 36 -13.15 0.51 16.11
N LEU A 37 -11.90 0.64 15.66
CA LEU A 37 -11.55 0.59 14.23
C LEU A 37 -11.88 -0.77 13.60
N TRP A 38 -11.92 -1.83 14.40
CA TRP A 38 -12.33 -3.16 13.95
C TRP A 38 -13.85 -3.30 13.78
N GLY A 39 -14.67 -2.29 14.09
CA GLY A 39 -16.10 -2.29 13.80
C GLY A 39 -16.89 -3.43 14.45
N GLY A 40 -16.45 -3.93 15.61
CA GLY A 40 -17.08 -5.06 16.29
C GLY A 40 -16.63 -6.44 15.81
N MET A 41 -15.60 -6.52 14.96
CA MET A 41 -15.07 -7.79 14.48
C MET A 41 -14.58 -8.70 15.63
N PRO A 42 -14.95 -10.00 15.63
CA PRO A 42 -14.55 -10.93 16.69
C PRO A 42 -13.03 -10.99 16.83
N GLN A 43 -12.51 -10.89 18.06
CA GLN A 43 -11.06 -10.87 18.29
C GLN A 43 -10.33 -12.11 17.77
N LYS A 44 -11.01 -13.27 17.72
CA LYS A 44 -10.45 -14.54 17.25
C LYS A 44 -10.06 -14.54 15.76
N VAL A 45 -10.73 -13.73 14.92
CA VAL A 45 -10.46 -13.69 13.46
C VAL A 45 -9.48 -12.59 13.06
N ARG A 46 -9.25 -11.60 13.93
CA ARG A 46 -8.33 -10.48 13.67
C ARG A 46 -6.90 -10.93 13.31
N PRO A 47 -6.31 -12.00 13.91
CA PRO A 47 -4.98 -12.47 13.52
C PRO A 47 -4.88 -12.86 12.04
N VAL A 48 -5.92 -13.47 11.47
CA VAL A 48 -5.95 -13.85 10.05
C VAL A 48 -5.89 -12.61 9.16
N TYR A 49 -6.62 -11.55 9.53
CA TYR A 49 -6.58 -10.27 8.82
C TYR A 49 -5.23 -9.59 8.96
N TYR A 50 -4.60 -9.62 10.14
CA TYR A 50 -3.25 -9.09 10.32
C TYR A 50 -2.24 -9.79 9.40
N ILE A 51 -2.26 -11.12 9.34
CA ILE A 51 -1.37 -11.88 8.45
C ILE A 51 -1.64 -11.54 6.99
N SER A 52 -2.91 -11.48 6.59
CA SER A 52 -3.30 -11.14 5.23
C SER A 52 -2.88 -9.71 4.84
N MET A 53 -3.00 -8.76 5.78
CA MET A 53 -2.57 -7.38 5.61
C MET A 53 -1.05 -7.29 5.42
N LEU A 54 -0.27 -8.02 6.22
CA LEU A 54 1.19 -8.07 6.07
C LEU A 54 1.59 -8.69 4.73
N LEU A 55 0.95 -9.79 4.32
CA LEU A 55 1.22 -10.43 3.03
C LEU A 55 0.88 -9.49 1.87
N SER A 56 -0.25 -8.79 1.95
CA SER A 56 -0.65 -7.79 0.97
C SER A 56 0.34 -6.62 0.91
N ALA A 57 0.84 -6.14 2.06
CA ALA A 57 1.83 -5.08 2.10
C ALA A 57 3.16 -5.53 1.47
N LEU A 58 3.60 -6.75 1.74
CA LEU A 58 4.78 -7.33 1.10
C LEU A 58 4.60 -7.43 -0.42
N GLY A 59 3.47 -7.93 -0.88
CA GLY A 59 3.14 -7.99 -2.31
C GLY A 59 3.13 -6.59 -2.95
N PHE A 60 2.55 -5.61 -2.27
CA PHE A 60 2.57 -4.22 -2.72
C PHE A 60 3.99 -3.68 -2.88
N PHE A 61 4.87 -3.85 -1.88
CA PHE A 61 6.26 -3.39 -1.98
C PHE A 61 7.04 -4.15 -3.06
N PHE A 62 6.77 -5.44 -3.24
CA PHE A 62 7.36 -6.22 -4.33
C PHE A 62 7.00 -5.64 -5.71
N PHE A 63 5.71 -5.35 -5.95
CA PHE A 63 5.28 -4.73 -7.20
C PHE A 63 5.78 -3.30 -7.36
N LEU A 64 5.79 -2.52 -6.28
CA LEU A 64 6.33 -1.16 -6.31
C LEU A 64 7.82 -1.16 -6.69
N TYR A 65 8.61 -2.07 -6.12
CA TYR A 65 10.01 -2.26 -6.50
C TYR A 65 10.15 -2.63 -7.98
N PHE A 66 9.36 -3.60 -8.45
CA PHE A 66 9.37 -4.02 -9.85
C PHE A 66 9.07 -2.84 -10.81
N LEU A 67 8.07 -2.02 -10.50
CA LEU A 67 7.71 -0.86 -11.31
C LEU A 67 8.78 0.23 -11.30
N LEU A 68 9.45 0.45 -10.16
CA LEU A 68 10.46 1.50 -10.01
C LEU A 68 11.81 1.14 -10.60
N PHE A 69 12.19 -0.14 -10.60
CA PHE A 69 13.57 -0.54 -10.90
C PHE A 69 13.71 -1.60 -12.00
N THR A 70 12.64 -2.29 -12.36
CA THR A 70 12.70 -3.38 -13.35
C THR A 70 12.00 -3.03 -14.65
N VAL A 71 10.92 -2.26 -14.60
CA VAL A 71 10.16 -1.85 -15.80
C VAL A 71 10.91 -0.76 -16.56
N ALA A 72 11.16 -1.02 -17.85
CA ALA A 72 11.66 -0.05 -18.82
C ALA A 72 10.46 0.71 -19.43
N THR A 73 10.13 1.87 -18.87
CA THR A 73 8.93 2.65 -19.22
C THR A 73 8.93 3.21 -20.64
N ASP A 74 10.09 3.24 -21.30
CA ASP A 74 10.30 3.70 -22.67
C ASP A 74 9.91 2.66 -23.74
N THR A 75 9.92 1.38 -23.39
CA THR A 75 9.78 0.26 -24.33
C THR A 75 8.66 -0.71 -23.96
N VAL A 76 8.08 -0.58 -22.77
CA VAL A 76 6.99 -1.45 -22.31
C VAL A 76 5.68 -1.07 -22.98
N LEU A 77 5.18 -1.98 -23.81
CA LEU A 77 3.83 -1.95 -24.37
C LEU A 77 2.84 -2.50 -23.34
N ILE A 78 1.85 -1.70 -22.97
CA ILE A 78 0.80 -2.11 -22.05
C ILE A 78 -0.32 -2.72 -22.87
N ALA A 79 -0.60 -3.99 -22.63
CA ALA A 79 -1.67 -4.72 -23.31
C ALA A 79 -1.42 -4.88 -24.84
N ASP A 80 -0.17 -5.12 -25.24
CA ASP A 80 0.27 -5.38 -26.62
C ASP A 80 -0.59 -6.42 -27.38
N ILE A 81 -1.16 -7.38 -26.65
CA ILE A 81 -2.12 -8.37 -27.19
C ILE A 81 -3.37 -7.71 -27.82
N PHE A 82 -3.73 -6.50 -27.42
CA PHE A 82 -4.83 -5.71 -28.00
C PHE A 82 -4.38 -4.78 -29.13
N GLY A 83 -3.10 -4.78 -29.50
CA GLY A 83 -2.56 -4.05 -30.65
C GLY A 83 -2.48 -2.53 -30.48
N TYR A 84 -2.30 -2.03 -29.26
CA TYR A 84 -2.16 -0.60 -28.95
C TYR A 84 -0.81 -0.30 -28.31
#